data_AF-A0AAU3PU21-F1
#
_entry.id   AF-A0AAU3PU21-F1
#
_cell.length_a   1.000
_cell.length_b   1.000
_cell.length_c   1.000
_cell.angle_alpha   90.00
_cell.angle_beta   90.00
_cell.angle_gamma   90.00
#
_symmetry.space_group_name_H-M   'P 1'
#
loop_
_entity.id
_entity.type
_entity.pdbx_description
1 polymer ?
#
loop_
_entity_poly.entity_id
_entity_poly.type
_entity_poly.pdbx_seq_one_letter_code
_entity_poly.pdbx_strand_id
1 'polypeptide(L)'
;MTAMWFGLAAIALVGAIVLLYFDRVQRQRTGHARQVWAKAQGYTYVSVEPALPATWRRGALAKLGYLSAVDVVSGIRKGEKFVLFDLEDAATLVAVRRQIGSDIDVDMRLKSASPPKDADLELLGAIGDRVVFATNPEIARHAVDQRMVAFIEGLPDTVQMLWSEGNWTLGMLSVGTSAKDWETAIDAVLRLSGLLHVLPPVAEPRGTDSGSHDPGRPHPKRRPAETDHDDEAEPARGSVSDVESERPREGRAYAGRPYDGPLDAESSRRPSLAVVPDSRPRVREDSGARVADSEDSADDRRGEQRPPEVRDEDERSDEVPAALSREEAPEQPGGPFHPGFRPYQGPVPK
;
A
#
# COMPACT_ATOMS: atom_id res chain seq x y z
N MET A 1 -43.14 -31.17 -28.29
CA MET A 1 -42.69 -30.29 -27.19
C MET A 1 -41.19 -30.46 -26.91
N THR A 2 -40.68 -31.66 -26.62
CA THR A 2 -39.25 -31.91 -26.31
C THR A 2 -38.26 -31.33 -27.33
N ALA A 3 -38.47 -31.55 -28.64
CA ALA A 3 -37.57 -31.04 -29.69
C ALA A 3 -37.41 -29.49 -29.69
N MET A 4 -38.44 -28.76 -29.28
CA MET A 4 -38.39 -27.29 -29.14
C MET A 4 -37.46 -26.86 -28.00
N TRP A 5 -37.51 -27.58 -26.87
CA TRP A 5 -36.61 -27.36 -25.75
C TRP A 5 -35.15 -27.70 -26.08
N PHE A 6 -34.90 -28.75 -26.87
CA PHE A 6 -33.55 -29.05 -27.37
C PHE A 6 -33.02 -27.97 -28.31
N GLY A 7 -33.85 -27.40 -29.20
CA GLY A 7 -33.48 -26.26 -30.04
C GLY A 7 -33.12 -25.02 -29.21
N LEU A 8 -33.94 -24.67 -28.23
CA LEU A 8 -33.68 -23.54 -27.32
C LEU A 8 -32.43 -23.77 -26.47
N ALA A 9 -32.20 -24.99 -25.98
CA ALA A 9 -30.99 -25.36 -25.25
C ALA A 9 -29.73 -25.28 -26.13
N ALA A 10 -29.81 -25.67 -27.41
CA ALA A 10 -28.69 -25.54 -28.35
C ALA A 10 -28.33 -24.07 -28.61
N ILE A 11 -29.34 -23.20 -28.79
CA ILE A 11 -29.11 -21.75 -28.96
C ILE A 11 -28.48 -21.15 -27.69
N ALA A 12 -28.99 -21.51 -26.50
CA ALA A 12 -28.43 -21.07 -25.23
C ALA A 12 -26.98 -21.54 -25.01
N LEU A 13 -26.67 -22.79 -25.38
CA LEU A 13 -25.31 -23.36 -25.33
C LEU A 13 -24.36 -22.57 -26.24
N VAL A 14 -24.75 -22.31 -27.49
CA VAL A 14 -23.94 -21.53 -28.44
C VAL A 14 -23.72 -20.11 -27.91
N GLY A 15 -24.76 -19.46 -27.37
CA GLY A 15 -24.64 -18.14 -26.73
C GLY A 15 -23.65 -18.14 -25.56
N ALA A 16 -23.72 -19.15 -24.68
CA ALA A 16 -22.79 -19.29 -23.56
C ALA A 16 -21.33 -19.50 -24.02
N ILE A 17 -21.10 -20.34 -25.03
CA ILE A 17 -19.76 -20.57 -25.61
C ILE A 17 -19.19 -19.27 -26.19
N VAL A 18 -20.00 -18.47 -26.90
CA VAL A 18 -19.58 -17.19 -27.48
C VAL A 18 -19.21 -16.18 -26.38
N LEU A 19 -20.01 -16.08 -25.31
CA LEU A 19 -19.72 -15.19 -24.18
C LEU A 19 -18.42 -15.59 -23.46
N LEU A 20 -18.21 -16.88 -23.20
CA LEU A 20 -16.97 -17.39 -22.60
C LEU A 20 -15.74 -17.15 -23.48
N TYR A 21 -15.89 -17.16 -24.81
CA TYR A 21 -14.81 -16.80 -25.72
C TYR A 21 -14.44 -15.32 -25.61
N PHE A 22 -15.43 -14.41 -25.60
CA PHE A 22 -15.17 -12.97 -25.45
C PHE A 22 -14.54 -12.64 -24.09
N ASP A 23 -15.05 -13.21 -23.00
CA ASP A 23 -14.47 -13.08 -21.66
C ASP A 23 -12.99 -13.52 -21.63
N ARG A 24 -12.70 -14.72 -22.17
CA ARG A 24 -11.33 -15.24 -22.26
C ARG A 24 -10.39 -14.32 -23.05
N VAL A 25 -10.84 -13.78 -24.18
CA VAL A 25 -10.05 -12.86 -25.01
C VAL A 25 -9.84 -11.53 -24.29
N GLN A 26 -10.83 -11.04 -23.53
CA GLN A 26 -10.70 -9.82 -22.75
C GLN A 26 -9.67 -9.98 -21.61
N ARG A 27 -9.75 -11.07 -20.83
CA ARG A 27 -8.75 -11.40 -19.79
C ARG A 27 -7.33 -11.52 -20.34
N GLN A 28 -7.17 -12.18 -21.49
CA GLN A 28 -5.84 -12.29 -22.14
C GLN A 28 -5.27 -10.94 -22.57
N ARG A 29 -6.12 -9.99 -22.98
CA ARG A 29 -5.69 -8.63 -23.35
C ARG A 29 -5.29 -7.81 -22.12
N THR A 30 -6.04 -7.87 -21.03
CA THR A 30 -5.71 -7.14 -19.79
C THR A 30 -4.42 -7.65 -19.16
N GLY A 31 -4.27 -8.97 -19.04
CA GLY A 31 -3.06 -9.58 -18.50
C GLY A 31 -1.82 -9.31 -19.34
N HIS A 32 -1.93 -9.38 -20.68
CA HIS A 32 -0.82 -9.01 -21.56
C HIS A 32 -0.44 -7.52 -21.44
N ALA A 33 -1.42 -6.62 -21.44
CA ALA A 33 -1.18 -5.19 -21.24
C ALA A 33 -0.48 -4.92 -19.89
N ARG A 34 -0.90 -5.60 -18.83
CA ARG A 34 -0.29 -5.49 -17.51
C ARG A 34 1.12 -6.07 -17.44
N GLN A 35 1.38 -7.19 -18.10
CA GLN A 35 2.73 -7.78 -18.24
C GLN A 35 3.68 -6.84 -19.00
N VAL A 36 3.23 -6.24 -20.11
CA VAL A 36 4.02 -5.30 -20.91
C VAL A 36 4.33 -4.02 -20.12
N TRP A 37 3.33 -3.46 -19.44
CA TRP A 37 3.50 -2.30 -18.56
C TRP A 37 4.47 -2.59 -17.41
N ALA A 38 4.29 -3.71 -16.70
CA ALA A 38 5.18 -4.12 -15.62
C ALA A 38 6.64 -4.24 -16.09
N LYS A 39 6.87 -4.90 -17.23
CA LYS A 39 8.19 -5.02 -17.84
C LYS A 39 8.79 -3.66 -18.22
N ALA A 40 7.99 -2.74 -18.76
CA ALA A 40 8.43 -1.39 -19.12
C ALA A 40 8.83 -0.55 -17.90
N GLN A 41 8.14 -0.72 -16.77
CA GLN A 41 8.44 -0.04 -15.50
C GLN A 41 9.52 -0.73 -14.65
N GLY A 42 10.05 -1.88 -15.10
CA GLY A 42 11.03 -2.66 -14.31
C GLY A 42 10.42 -3.41 -13.12
N TYR A 43 9.11 -3.67 -13.15
CA TYR A 43 8.39 -4.44 -12.13
C TYR A 43 8.30 -5.92 -12.48
N THR A 44 8.13 -6.76 -11.45
CA THR A 44 8.00 -8.21 -11.58
C THR A 44 6.55 -8.60 -11.85
N TYR A 45 6.29 -9.38 -12.90
CA TYR A 45 4.96 -9.90 -13.24
C TYR A 45 4.86 -11.41 -12.94
N VAL A 46 3.76 -11.83 -12.31
CA VAL A 46 3.38 -13.22 -12.03
C VAL A 46 1.92 -13.42 -12.46
N SER A 47 1.63 -14.45 -13.25
CA SER A 47 0.29 -14.59 -13.85
C SER A 47 -0.82 -14.94 -12.86
N VAL A 48 -0.52 -15.72 -11.82
CA VAL A 48 -1.50 -16.17 -10.81
C VAL A 48 -0.77 -16.39 -9.48
N GLU A 49 -1.34 -15.91 -8.38
CA GLU A 49 -0.84 -16.13 -7.01
C GLU A 49 -2.01 -16.39 -6.04
N PRO A 50 -2.52 -17.64 -5.92
CA PRO A 50 -3.79 -17.91 -5.23
C PRO A 50 -3.78 -17.59 -3.73
N ALA A 51 -2.60 -17.60 -3.10
CA ALA A 51 -2.46 -17.34 -1.66
C ALA A 51 -2.39 -15.84 -1.30
N LEU A 52 -2.12 -14.96 -2.28
CA LEU A 52 -1.88 -13.54 -2.02
C LEU A 52 -3.08 -12.83 -1.34
N PRO A 53 -4.35 -13.03 -1.76
CA PRO A 53 -5.51 -12.37 -1.16
C PRO A 53 -5.70 -12.69 0.32
N ALA A 54 -5.28 -13.87 0.78
CA ALA A 54 -5.39 -14.30 2.19
C ALA A 54 -4.50 -13.50 3.17
N THR A 55 -3.66 -12.58 2.65
CA THR A 55 -2.86 -11.64 3.45
C THR A 55 -3.71 -10.59 4.17
N TRP A 56 -4.92 -10.29 3.67
CA TRP A 56 -5.80 -9.23 4.19
C TRP A 56 -7.22 -9.74 4.38
N ARG A 57 -7.98 -9.11 5.28
CA ARG A 57 -9.32 -9.56 5.70
C ARG A 57 -10.39 -8.50 5.56
N ARG A 58 -10.05 -7.21 5.55
CA ARG A 58 -11.00 -6.08 5.55
C ARG A 58 -11.30 -5.55 4.15
N GLY A 59 -12.15 -4.52 4.09
CA GLY A 59 -12.44 -3.76 2.88
C GLY A 59 -13.07 -4.63 1.78
N ALA A 60 -12.43 -4.69 0.62
CA ALA A 60 -12.85 -5.55 -0.49
C ALA A 60 -12.71 -7.06 -0.16
N LEU A 61 -11.67 -7.45 0.59
CA LEU A 61 -11.32 -8.84 0.86
C LEU A 61 -12.32 -9.51 1.82
N ALA A 62 -12.99 -8.74 2.67
CA ALA A 62 -14.10 -9.22 3.52
C ALA A 62 -15.26 -9.85 2.70
N LYS A 63 -15.35 -9.54 1.41
CA LYS A 63 -16.31 -10.18 0.47
C LYS A 63 -15.63 -11.03 -0.60
N LEU A 64 -14.42 -10.66 -1.05
CA LEU A 64 -13.79 -11.22 -2.24
C LEU A 64 -12.54 -12.08 -1.96
N GLY A 65 -12.13 -12.24 -0.70
CA GLY A 65 -10.89 -12.95 -0.31
C GLY A 65 -10.87 -14.47 -0.56
N TYR A 66 -11.93 -15.03 -1.16
CA TYR A 66 -11.97 -16.40 -1.65
C TYR A 66 -11.53 -16.53 -3.12
N LEU A 67 -11.43 -15.41 -3.86
CA LEU A 67 -10.97 -15.36 -5.25
C LEU A 67 -9.44 -15.41 -5.30
N SER A 68 -8.89 -15.90 -6.40
CA SER A 68 -7.44 -15.92 -6.64
C SER A 68 -6.92 -14.57 -7.14
N ALA A 69 -5.70 -14.19 -6.74
CA ALA A 69 -5.01 -13.07 -7.40
C ALA A 69 -4.48 -13.52 -8.77
N VAL A 70 -4.77 -12.74 -9.81
CA VAL A 70 -4.26 -12.91 -11.18
C VAL A 70 -3.60 -11.62 -11.66
N ASP A 71 -2.78 -11.73 -12.71
CA ASP A 71 -2.05 -10.63 -13.34
C ASP A 71 -1.32 -9.75 -12.31
N VAL A 72 -0.59 -10.42 -11.42
CA VAL A 72 0.07 -9.85 -10.25
C VAL A 72 1.35 -9.13 -10.66
N VAL A 73 1.48 -7.87 -10.28
CA VAL A 73 2.67 -7.04 -10.47
C VAL A 73 3.20 -6.60 -9.12
N SER A 74 4.49 -6.85 -8.85
CA SER A 74 5.15 -6.39 -7.63
C SER A 74 6.38 -5.53 -7.96
N GLY A 75 6.63 -4.53 -7.12
CA GLY A 75 7.72 -3.59 -7.35
C GLY A 75 7.99 -2.65 -6.19
N ILE A 76 8.86 -1.67 -6.43
CA ILE A 76 9.16 -0.59 -5.49
C ILE A 76 8.85 0.74 -6.20
N ARG A 77 8.08 1.62 -5.54
CA ARG A 77 7.75 2.96 -6.04
C ARG A 77 7.87 3.95 -4.88
N LYS A 78 8.62 5.03 -5.09
CA LYS A 78 8.93 6.06 -4.06
C LYS A 78 9.52 5.48 -2.76
N GLY A 79 10.29 4.39 -2.87
CA GLY A 79 10.95 3.71 -1.75
C GLY A 79 10.13 2.59 -1.09
N GLU A 80 8.81 2.55 -1.31
CA GLU A 80 7.93 1.55 -0.68
C GLU A 80 7.63 0.37 -1.62
N LYS A 81 7.42 -0.80 -1.01
CA LYS A 81 7.03 -2.03 -1.73
C LYS A 81 5.53 -2.02 -1.99
N PHE A 82 5.15 -2.29 -3.24
CA PHE A 82 3.75 -2.44 -3.62
C PHE A 82 3.51 -3.74 -4.39
N VAL A 83 2.25 -4.18 -4.38
CA VAL A 83 1.71 -5.21 -5.27
C VAL A 83 0.39 -4.70 -5.87
N LEU A 84 0.20 -4.91 -7.17
CA LEU A 84 -1.02 -4.65 -7.95
C LEU A 84 -1.50 -6.00 -8.50
N PHE A 85 -2.78 -6.32 -8.40
CA PHE A 85 -3.33 -7.58 -8.89
C PHE A 85 -4.82 -7.47 -9.18
N ASP A 86 -5.36 -8.35 -10.02
CA ASP A 86 -6.81 -8.50 -10.16
C ASP A 86 -7.31 -9.66 -9.28
N LEU A 87 -8.43 -9.46 -8.60
CA LEU A 87 -9.23 -10.52 -7.97
C LEU A 87 -10.17 -11.09 -9.03
N GLU A 88 -9.63 -11.98 -9.84
CA GLU A 88 -10.30 -12.58 -11.01
C GLU A 88 -10.96 -11.50 -11.90
N ASP A 89 -12.29 -11.47 -12.00
CA ASP A 89 -13.07 -10.46 -12.74
C ASP A 89 -13.80 -9.44 -11.82
N ALA A 90 -13.59 -9.52 -10.51
CA ALA A 90 -14.38 -8.76 -9.53
C ALA A 90 -13.80 -7.37 -9.19
N ALA A 91 -12.47 -7.22 -9.12
CA ALA A 91 -11.81 -5.97 -8.74
C ALA A 91 -10.32 -5.93 -9.12
N THR A 92 -9.79 -4.74 -9.40
CA THR A 92 -8.32 -4.51 -9.41
C THR A 92 -7.90 -3.93 -8.07
N LEU A 93 -6.88 -4.50 -7.43
CA LEU A 93 -6.37 -4.08 -6.13
C LEU A 93 -4.91 -3.64 -6.20
N VAL A 94 -4.58 -2.64 -5.39
CA VAL A 94 -3.21 -2.24 -5.06
C VAL A 94 -3.04 -2.37 -3.55
N ALA A 95 -1.93 -2.94 -3.10
CA ALA A 95 -1.51 -2.96 -1.71
C ALA A 95 -0.07 -2.45 -1.58
N VAL A 96 0.16 -1.48 -0.69
CA VAL A 96 1.47 -0.95 -0.30
C VAL A 96 1.79 -1.42 1.11
N ARG A 97 2.99 -1.96 1.31
CA ARG A 97 3.45 -2.35 2.65
C ARG A 97 4.16 -1.17 3.32
N ARG A 98 3.81 -0.91 4.57
CA ARG A 98 4.42 0.09 5.45
C ARG A 98 5.49 -0.55 6.32
N GLN A 99 6.53 0.21 6.66
CA GLN A 99 7.53 -0.24 7.65
C GLN A 99 6.93 -0.35 9.06
N ILE A 100 6.08 0.61 9.42
CA ILE A 100 5.37 0.69 10.70
C ILE A 100 3.87 0.58 10.41
N GLY A 101 3.22 -0.40 11.04
CA GLY A 101 1.76 -0.54 11.02
C GLY A 101 1.10 0.17 12.19
N SER A 102 -0.23 0.22 12.19
CA SER A 102 -1.05 0.66 13.32
C SER A 102 -2.10 -0.40 13.64
N ASP A 103 -2.53 -0.49 14.90
CA ASP A 103 -3.72 -1.24 15.31
C ASP A 103 -5.03 -0.48 14.98
N ILE A 104 -4.92 0.76 14.49
CA ILE A 104 -6.05 1.54 14.01
C ILE A 104 -6.20 1.33 12.50
N ASP A 105 -7.20 0.55 12.14
CA ASP A 105 -7.60 0.33 10.75
C ASP A 105 -8.59 1.43 10.33
N VAL A 106 -8.45 1.91 9.10
CA VAL A 106 -9.27 2.99 8.52
C VAL A 106 -9.81 2.50 7.19
N ASP A 107 -11.10 2.70 6.93
CA ASP A 107 -11.78 2.33 5.69
C ASP A 107 -12.45 3.56 5.07
N MET A 108 -12.23 3.78 3.78
CA MET A 108 -12.75 4.92 3.04
C MET A 108 -13.38 4.45 1.73
N ARG A 109 -14.67 4.69 1.58
CA ARG A 109 -15.48 4.24 0.43
C ARG A 109 -16.38 5.35 -0.08
N LEU A 110 -16.78 5.27 -1.35
CA LEU A 110 -17.79 6.18 -1.92
C LEU A 110 -19.08 6.13 -1.10
N LYS A 111 -19.80 7.26 -0.96
CA LYS A 111 -21.12 7.35 -0.28
C LYS A 111 -22.17 6.39 -0.83
N SER A 112 -22.04 5.98 -2.10
CA SER A 112 -22.91 5.01 -2.78
C SER A 112 -22.60 3.55 -2.43
N ALA A 113 -21.42 3.27 -1.87
CA ALA A 113 -21.05 1.92 -1.46
C ALA A 113 -21.73 1.57 -0.13
N SER A 114 -22.13 0.30 0.04
CA SER A 114 -22.62 -0.20 1.33
C SER A 114 -21.56 0.04 2.42
N PRO A 115 -21.95 0.32 3.69
CA PRO A 115 -21.02 0.39 4.82
C PRO A 115 -20.15 -0.88 4.99
N PRO A 116 -19.06 -0.83 5.77
CA PRO A 116 -18.32 -2.02 6.17
C PRO A 116 -19.22 -3.07 6.84
N LYS A 117 -18.83 -4.34 6.75
CA LYS A 117 -19.53 -5.44 7.47
C LYS A 117 -18.91 -5.74 8.83
N ASP A 118 -17.67 -5.31 9.00
CA ASP A 118 -16.86 -5.47 10.19
C ASP A 118 -17.48 -4.66 11.34
N ALA A 119 -17.91 -5.35 12.40
CA ALA A 119 -18.68 -4.74 13.49
C ALA A 119 -17.86 -3.80 14.39
N ASP A 120 -16.54 -3.81 14.23
CA ASP A 120 -15.58 -2.92 14.91
C ASP A 120 -15.28 -1.64 14.11
N LEU A 121 -15.75 -1.51 12.86
CA LEU A 121 -15.58 -0.29 12.07
C LEU A 121 -16.72 0.71 12.31
N GLU A 122 -16.43 1.74 13.10
CA GLU A 122 -17.36 2.82 13.43
C GLU A 122 -17.26 4.01 12.46
N LEU A 123 -18.36 4.74 12.27
CA LEU A 123 -18.42 5.90 11.38
C LEU A 123 -17.64 7.10 11.97
N LEU A 124 -16.58 7.53 11.27
CA LEU A 124 -15.81 8.73 11.62
C LEU A 124 -16.43 10.00 11.03
N GLY A 125 -16.95 9.94 9.80
CA GLY A 125 -17.59 11.05 9.11
C GLY A 125 -17.63 10.91 7.59
N ALA A 126 -18.01 11.98 6.88
CA ALA A 126 -17.99 12.05 5.43
C ALA A 126 -17.12 13.23 4.96
N ILE A 127 -16.37 13.03 3.87
CA ILE A 127 -15.40 13.98 3.29
C ILE A 127 -15.52 13.88 1.77
N GLY A 128 -15.78 15.01 1.09
CA GLY A 128 -16.16 14.98 -0.33
C GLY A 128 -17.29 13.98 -0.57
N ASP A 129 -17.13 13.09 -1.56
CA ASP A 129 -18.06 11.99 -1.85
C ASP A 129 -17.71 10.63 -1.24
N ARG A 130 -16.88 10.65 -0.19
CA ARG A 130 -16.48 9.45 0.56
C ARG A 130 -16.97 9.49 2.00
N VAL A 131 -17.14 8.30 2.56
CA VAL A 131 -17.43 8.06 3.98
C VAL A 131 -16.24 7.34 4.57
N VAL A 132 -15.82 7.78 5.75
CA VAL A 132 -14.66 7.26 6.49
C VAL A 132 -15.15 6.52 7.72
N PHE A 133 -14.63 5.31 7.91
CA PHE A 133 -14.83 4.46 9.07
C PHE A 133 -13.47 4.14 9.70
N ALA A 134 -13.44 3.84 11.00
CA ALA A 134 -12.22 3.43 11.69
C ALA A 134 -12.51 2.51 12.88
N THR A 135 -11.54 1.70 13.30
CA THR A 135 -11.65 0.84 14.50
C THR A 135 -11.61 1.63 15.81
N ASN A 136 -11.12 2.86 15.77
CA ASN A 136 -11.22 3.82 16.85
C ASN A 136 -11.38 5.24 16.27
N PRO A 137 -12.62 5.75 16.15
CA PRO A 137 -12.86 7.08 15.58
C PRO A 137 -12.14 8.20 16.31
N GLU A 138 -12.01 8.12 17.64
CA GLU A 138 -11.39 9.18 18.44
C GLU A 138 -9.89 9.31 18.17
N ILE A 139 -9.17 8.19 18.03
CA ILE A 139 -7.76 8.21 17.60
C ILE A 139 -7.66 8.57 16.12
N ALA A 140 -8.50 7.99 15.26
CA ALA A 140 -8.46 8.23 13.81
C ALA A 140 -8.76 9.70 13.43
N ARG A 141 -9.55 10.42 14.24
CA ARG A 141 -9.85 11.85 14.06
C ARG A 141 -8.59 12.71 13.98
N HIS A 142 -7.52 12.34 14.69
CA HIS A 142 -6.23 13.04 14.63
C HIS A 142 -5.49 12.86 13.30
N ALA A 143 -5.79 11.81 12.53
CA ALA A 143 -5.25 11.60 11.19
C ALA A 143 -6.02 12.34 10.09
N VAL A 144 -7.24 12.81 10.38
CA VAL A 144 -8.08 13.57 9.45
C VAL A 144 -7.77 15.06 9.57
N ASP A 145 -6.58 15.44 9.10
CA ASP A 145 -6.18 16.85 8.95
C ASP A 145 -6.60 17.43 7.57
N GLN A 146 -6.26 18.70 7.32
CA GLN A 146 -6.53 19.36 6.05
C GLN A 146 -5.86 18.66 4.85
N ARG A 147 -4.73 17.97 5.04
CA ARG A 147 -4.03 17.23 3.98
C ARG A 147 -4.74 15.92 3.65
N MET A 148 -5.36 15.29 4.64
CA MET A 148 -6.26 14.13 4.45
C MET A 148 -7.55 14.56 3.73
N VAL A 149 -8.17 15.68 4.11
CA VAL A 149 -9.35 16.22 3.42
C VAL A 149 -9.04 16.52 1.94
N ALA A 150 -8.00 17.32 1.67
CA ALA A 150 -7.56 17.65 0.32
C ALA A 150 -6.96 16.45 -0.45
N PHE A 151 -6.65 15.33 0.22
CA PHE A 151 -6.34 14.06 -0.43
C PHE A 151 -7.63 13.37 -0.90
N ILE A 152 -8.60 13.21 -0.01
CA ILE A 152 -9.86 12.50 -0.25
C ILE A 152 -10.69 13.19 -1.35
N GLU A 153 -10.79 14.51 -1.32
CA GLU A 153 -11.49 15.31 -2.34
C GLU A 153 -10.77 15.30 -3.70
N GLY A 154 -9.45 15.03 -3.71
CA GLY A 154 -8.64 14.92 -4.93
C GLY A 154 -8.49 13.49 -5.46
N LEU A 155 -9.20 12.50 -4.91
CA LEU A 155 -9.14 11.12 -5.38
C LEU A 155 -9.97 10.92 -6.66
N PRO A 156 -9.44 10.25 -7.70
CA PRO A 156 -10.21 9.95 -8.90
C PRO A 156 -11.31 8.92 -8.61
N ASP A 157 -12.41 9.00 -9.35
CA ASP A 157 -13.56 8.09 -9.27
C ASP A 157 -13.18 6.63 -9.60
N THR A 158 -12.09 6.42 -10.34
CA THR A 158 -11.58 5.08 -10.66
C THR A 158 -11.16 4.30 -9.41
N VAL A 159 -10.75 4.98 -8.34
CA VAL A 159 -10.46 4.41 -7.02
C VAL A 159 -11.77 4.36 -6.22
N GLN A 160 -12.38 3.19 -6.09
CA GLN A 160 -13.68 3.02 -5.44
C GLN A 160 -13.58 2.96 -3.91
N MET A 161 -12.47 2.40 -3.39
CA MET A 161 -12.25 2.21 -1.96
C MET A 161 -10.75 2.32 -1.65
N LEU A 162 -10.42 2.81 -0.46
CA LEU A 162 -9.08 2.78 0.13
C LEU A 162 -9.22 2.33 1.58
N TRP A 163 -8.30 1.52 2.09
CA TRP A 163 -8.28 1.16 3.51
C TRP A 163 -6.87 0.89 4.02
N SER A 164 -6.67 0.85 5.33
CA SER A 164 -5.46 0.34 5.96
C SER A 164 -5.80 -0.84 6.86
N GLU A 165 -4.94 -1.86 6.83
CA GLU A 165 -5.03 -3.05 7.68
C GLU A 165 -3.64 -3.35 8.23
N GLY A 166 -3.42 -3.14 9.53
CA GLY A 166 -2.13 -3.36 10.18
C GLY A 166 -0.98 -2.60 9.52
N ASN A 167 0.01 -3.32 8.97
CA ASN A 167 1.14 -2.74 8.22
C ASN A 167 0.92 -2.59 6.71
N TRP A 168 -0.32 -2.67 6.22
CA TRP A 168 -0.66 -2.43 4.82
C TRP A 168 -1.58 -1.22 4.64
N THR A 169 -1.51 -0.64 3.45
CA THR A 169 -2.51 0.30 2.93
C THR A 169 -2.90 -0.19 1.55
N LEU A 170 -4.20 -0.23 1.28
CA LEU A 170 -4.78 -0.86 0.10
C LEU A 170 -5.73 0.09 -0.62
N GLY A 171 -5.92 -0.16 -1.91
CA GLY A 171 -6.89 0.53 -2.75
C GLY A 171 -7.54 -0.42 -3.73
N MET A 172 -8.83 -0.25 -3.94
CA MET A 172 -9.62 -0.95 -4.94
C MET A 172 -9.97 0.01 -6.07
N LEU A 173 -9.68 -0.42 -7.29
CA LEU A 173 -10.09 0.26 -8.51
C LEU A 173 -11.28 -0.46 -9.15
N SER A 174 -11.94 0.25 -10.06
CA SER A 174 -12.88 -0.34 -11.01
C SER A 174 -12.21 -1.41 -11.89
N VAL A 175 -12.97 -2.44 -12.28
CA VAL A 175 -12.53 -3.49 -13.23
C VAL A 175 -12.27 -2.87 -14.61
N GLY A 176 -11.29 -3.41 -15.35
CA GLY A 176 -10.97 -2.96 -16.71
C GLY A 176 -10.17 -1.65 -16.78
N THR A 177 -9.48 -1.28 -15.71
CA THR A 177 -8.62 -0.10 -15.63
C THR A 177 -7.38 -0.18 -16.51
N SER A 178 -6.83 0.98 -16.88
CA SER A 178 -5.64 1.12 -17.72
C SER A 178 -4.35 1.33 -16.92
N ALA A 179 -3.20 1.26 -17.58
CA ALA A 179 -1.89 1.57 -17.00
C ALA A 179 -1.84 2.93 -16.28
N LYS A 180 -2.49 3.96 -16.83
CA LYS A 180 -2.57 5.29 -16.20
C LYS A 180 -3.33 5.24 -14.86
N ASP A 181 -4.40 4.47 -14.80
CA ASP A 181 -5.21 4.31 -13.60
C ASP A 181 -4.46 3.52 -12.54
N TRP A 182 -3.74 2.46 -12.93
CA TRP A 182 -2.88 1.69 -12.02
C TRP A 182 -1.80 2.56 -11.39
N GLU A 183 -1.09 3.35 -12.18
CA GLU A 183 -0.07 4.28 -11.67
C GLU A 183 -0.66 5.34 -10.74
N THR A 184 -1.83 5.89 -11.10
CA THR A 184 -2.55 6.88 -10.28
C THR A 184 -3.00 6.26 -8.95
N ALA A 185 -3.50 5.03 -8.95
CA ALA A 185 -3.92 4.33 -7.75
C ALA A 185 -2.74 3.91 -6.86
N ILE A 186 -1.62 3.47 -7.43
CA ILE A 186 -0.40 3.20 -6.62
C ILE A 186 0.06 4.49 -5.94
N ASP A 187 0.06 5.63 -6.64
CA ASP A 187 0.38 6.92 -6.02
C ASP A 187 -0.65 7.38 -4.99
N ALA A 188 -1.94 7.08 -5.17
CA ALA A 188 -2.98 7.36 -4.17
C ALA A 188 -2.81 6.51 -2.90
N VAL A 189 -2.54 5.20 -3.03
CA VAL A 189 -2.30 4.29 -1.90
C VAL A 189 -1.00 4.64 -1.18
N LEU A 190 0.06 5.01 -1.91
CA LEU A 190 1.31 5.54 -1.33
C LEU A 190 1.06 6.85 -0.56
N ARG A 191 0.28 7.78 -1.12
CA ARG A 191 -0.06 9.05 -0.45
C ARG A 191 -0.90 8.81 0.81
N LEU A 192 -1.86 7.90 0.78
CA LEU A 192 -2.63 7.52 1.96
C LEU A 192 -1.73 6.89 3.03
N SER A 193 -0.89 5.93 2.65
CA SER A 193 0.08 5.30 3.55
C SER A 193 0.92 6.36 4.27
N GLY A 194 1.42 7.35 3.52
CA GLY A 194 2.17 8.50 4.04
C GLY A 194 1.36 9.49 4.87
N LEU A 195 0.02 9.57 4.72
CA LEU A 195 -0.84 10.38 5.60
C LEU A 195 -1.14 9.67 6.92
N LEU A 196 -1.32 8.35 6.88
CA LEU A 196 -1.63 7.52 8.05
C LEU A 196 -0.43 7.23 8.98
N HIS A 197 0.75 7.77 8.70
CA HIS A 197 1.94 7.65 9.58
C HIS A 197 1.74 8.28 10.96
N VAL A 198 0.73 9.15 11.13
CA VAL A 198 0.40 9.83 12.39
C VAL A 198 -0.43 8.96 13.34
N LEU A 199 -0.93 7.81 12.88
CA LEU A 199 -1.61 6.84 13.73
C LEU A 199 -0.60 6.19 14.69
N PRO A 200 -1.02 5.79 15.91
CA PRO A 200 -0.11 5.14 16.85
C PRO A 200 0.46 3.85 16.25
N PRO A 201 1.76 3.56 16.42
CA PRO A 201 2.33 2.30 15.97
C PRO A 201 1.65 1.13 16.70
N VAL A 202 1.66 -0.05 16.08
CA VAL A 202 1.23 -1.30 16.73
C VAL A 202 1.84 -1.39 18.12
N ALA A 203 0.99 -1.55 19.14
CA ALA A 203 1.49 -1.78 20.48
C ALA A 203 2.11 -3.18 20.53
N GLU A 204 3.45 -3.27 20.63
CA GLU A 204 4.06 -4.55 20.98
C GLU A 204 3.38 -5.05 22.25
N PRO A 205 2.91 -6.32 22.28
CA PRO A 205 2.32 -6.88 23.48
C PRO A 205 3.40 -6.87 24.54
N ARG A 206 3.31 -5.90 25.47
CA ARG A 206 4.21 -5.79 26.60
C ARG A 206 4.12 -7.10 27.36
N GLY A 207 5.12 -7.96 27.15
CA GLY A 207 5.42 -9.05 28.07
C GLY A 207 5.43 -8.46 29.47
N THR A 208 4.82 -9.17 30.42
CA THR A 208 4.51 -8.67 31.75
C THR A 208 5.75 -8.31 32.55
N ASP A 209 6.27 -7.11 32.30
CA ASP A 209 7.27 -6.45 33.12
C ASP A 209 6.76 -5.03 33.39
N SER A 210 5.75 -4.98 34.27
CA SER A 210 5.22 -3.74 34.85
C SER A 210 6.21 -3.12 35.85
N GLY A 211 7.47 -3.02 35.45
CA GLY A 211 8.48 -2.20 36.10
C GLY A 211 8.26 -0.74 35.75
N SER A 212 7.39 -0.08 36.51
CA SER A 212 7.08 1.36 36.41
C SER A 212 8.34 2.22 36.35
N HIS A 213 8.78 2.59 35.15
CA HIS A 213 9.84 3.57 34.92
C HIS A 213 9.26 4.97 35.09
N ASP A 214 9.13 5.39 36.35
CA ASP A 214 8.93 6.79 36.73
C ASP A 214 10.23 7.57 36.46
N PRO A 215 10.26 8.51 35.50
CA PRO A 215 11.46 9.28 35.19
C PRO A 215 11.91 10.21 36.32
N GLY A 216 11.06 10.43 37.33
CA GLY A 216 11.35 11.28 38.49
C GLY A 216 12.01 10.57 39.67
N ARG A 217 12.14 9.24 39.68
CA ARG A 217 12.57 8.49 40.88
C ARG A 217 14.07 8.67 41.17
N PRO A 218 14.48 9.33 42.26
CA PRO A 218 15.90 9.56 42.54
C PRO A 218 16.58 8.25 42.93
N HIS A 219 17.70 7.91 42.29
CA HIS A 219 18.53 6.79 42.73
C HIS A 219 19.13 7.08 44.11
N PRO A 220 18.96 6.19 45.12
CA PRO A 220 19.62 6.35 46.40
C PRO A 220 21.14 6.25 46.21
N LYS A 221 21.87 7.30 46.61
CA LYS A 221 23.34 7.29 46.59
C LYS A 221 23.83 6.14 47.47
N ARG A 222 24.52 5.17 46.85
CA ARG A 222 25.22 4.10 47.57
C ARG A 222 26.31 4.74 48.42
N ARG A 223 26.18 4.64 49.74
CA ARG A 223 27.16 5.16 50.71
C ARG A 223 28.49 4.42 50.49
N PRO A 224 29.64 5.11 50.39
CA PRO A 224 30.93 4.42 50.36
C PRO A 224 31.10 3.62 51.66
N ALA A 225 31.59 2.39 51.56
CA ALA A 225 32.06 1.65 52.72
C ALA A 225 33.42 2.24 53.12
N GLU A 226 33.56 2.63 54.37
CA GLU A 226 34.84 3.01 54.96
C GLU A 226 35.71 1.75 55.08
N THR A 227 36.91 1.82 54.52
CA THR A 227 37.99 0.85 54.78
C THR A 227 38.67 1.22 56.09
N ASP A 228 38.72 0.29 57.03
CA ASP A 228 39.70 0.30 58.11
C ASP A 228 40.22 -1.12 58.37
N HIS A 229 41.41 -1.18 58.95
CA HIS A 229 42.37 -2.29 58.84
C HIS A 229 42.28 -3.35 59.97
N ASP A 230 42.72 -4.57 59.60
CA ASP A 230 43.52 -5.55 60.35
C ASP A 230 43.16 -5.93 61.81
N ASP A 231 42.88 -7.22 62.09
CA ASP A 231 43.90 -8.14 62.66
C ASP A 231 43.43 -9.59 62.94
N GLU A 232 44.39 -10.51 62.76
CA GLU A 232 44.63 -11.88 63.27
C GLU A 232 43.56 -12.94 63.71
N ALA A 233 43.98 -14.20 63.45
CA ALA A 233 43.78 -15.44 64.24
C ALA A 233 42.54 -16.33 64.06
N GLU A 234 42.74 -17.45 63.37
CA GLU A 234 42.09 -18.75 63.64
C GLU A 234 42.60 -19.34 64.98
N PRO A 235 41.84 -20.20 65.72
CA PRO A 235 41.75 -21.60 65.31
C PRO A 235 40.47 -22.39 65.69
N ALA A 236 40.40 -23.62 65.15
CA ALA A 236 39.32 -24.60 65.19
C ALA A 236 38.81 -25.11 66.57
N ARG A 237 37.51 -25.49 66.57
CA ARG A 237 36.80 -26.64 67.20
C ARG A 237 35.30 -26.42 66.92
N GLY A 238 34.43 -27.37 66.57
CA GLY A 238 34.45 -28.82 66.73
C GLY A 238 33.19 -29.24 67.50
N SER A 239 32.12 -29.67 66.80
CA SER A 239 30.90 -30.23 67.41
C SER A 239 30.13 -31.09 66.40
N VAL A 240 29.60 -32.22 66.84
CA VAL A 240 28.86 -33.22 66.04
C VAL A 240 27.41 -33.27 66.54
N SER A 241 26.43 -33.39 65.65
CA SER A 241 25.13 -34.03 65.97
C SER A 241 24.42 -34.48 64.70
N ASP A 242 24.14 -35.77 64.62
CA ASP A 242 23.25 -36.41 63.65
C ASP A 242 21.79 -36.03 63.89
N VAL A 243 20.96 -36.00 62.83
CA VAL A 243 19.68 -36.74 62.82
C VAL A 243 19.40 -37.22 61.39
N GLU A 244 19.33 -38.54 61.24
CA GLU A 244 18.91 -39.28 60.06
C GLU A 244 17.38 -39.40 60.00
N SER A 245 16.79 -39.39 58.81
CA SER A 245 15.40 -39.84 58.59
C SER A 245 15.15 -40.21 57.13
N GLU A 246 15.43 -41.48 56.81
CA GLU A 246 14.99 -42.11 55.57
C GLU A 246 13.46 -42.27 55.53
N ARG A 247 12.86 -42.15 54.34
CA ARG A 247 11.81 -43.10 53.89
C ARG A 247 11.86 -43.30 52.37
N PRO A 248 12.14 -44.53 51.89
CA PRO A 248 12.12 -44.86 50.46
C PRO A 248 10.74 -45.38 50.01
N ARG A 249 10.46 -45.34 48.70
CA ARG A 249 9.66 -46.37 48.01
C ARG A 249 10.06 -46.54 46.55
N GLU A 250 10.33 -47.80 46.20
CA GLU A 250 10.40 -48.36 44.85
C GLU A 250 9.01 -48.25 44.17
N GLY A 251 8.85 -48.39 42.85
CA GLY A 251 9.81 -48.64 41.77
C GLY A 251 9.10 -49.32 40.58
N ARG A 252 9.56 -49.11 39.34
CA ARG A 252 9.24 -49.99 38.20
C ARG A 252 10.24 -49.83 37.05
N ALA A 253 10.90 -50.92 36.69
CA ALA A 253 11.61 -51.10 35.42
C ALA A 253 10.59 -51.63 34.34
N TYR A 254 10.88 -51.73 33.04
CA TYR A 254 12.15 -51.97 32.34
C TYR A 254 12.10 -51.51 30.85
N ALA A 255 13.28 -51.35 30.26
CA ALA A 255 13.64 -51.56 28.84
C ALA A 255 13.09 -50.62 27.73
N GLY A 256 14.02 -49.96 27.01
CA GLY A 256 13.72 -49.24 25.75
C GLY A 256 14.77 -48.23 25.26
N ARG A 257 16.05 -48.64 25.10
CA ARG A 257 17.06 -47.89 24.29
C ARG A 257 16.88 -48.21 22.79
N PRO A 258 17.49 -47.48 21.81
CA PRO A 258 18.52 -46.43 21.92
C PRO A 258 18.28 -45.14 21.08
N TYR A 259 19.03 -44.07 21.36
CA TYR A 259 20.03 -43.54 20.40
C TYR A 259 21.06 -42.62 21.10
N ASP A 260 22.25 -42.47 20.52
CA ASP A 260 23.40 -41.72 21.05
C ASP A 260 23.49 -40.29 20.49
N GLY A 261 24.07 -39.35 21.25
CA GLY A 261 24.43 -38.01 20.75
C GLY A 261 24.44 -36.92 21.83
N PRO A 262 25.54 -36.17 22.09
CA PRO A 262 25.67 -35.37 23.32
C PRO A 262 25.07 -33.95 23.27
N LEU A 263 24.86 -33.42 24.48
CA LEU A 263 24.51 -32.03 24.79
C LEU A 263 25.76 -31.12 24.87
N ASP A 264 25.50 -29.84 25.17
CA ASP A 264 26.43 -28.81 25.64
C ASP A 264 27.27 -28.10 24.55
N ALA A 265 27.40 -26.77 24.48
CA ALA A 265 26.91 -25.70 25.37
C ALA A 265 26.79 -24.33 24.67
N GLU A 266 26.46 -23.32 25.48
CA GLU A 266 26.70 -21.87 25.34
C GLU A 266 25.72 -20.97 24.57
N SER A 267 25.24 -19.99 25.35
CA SER A 267 24.40 -18.88 24.95
C SER A 267 25.21 -17.67 24.46
N SER A 268 24.56 -16.84 23.63
CA SER A 268 24.78 -15.38 23.52
C SER A 268 25.97 -14.89 22.68
N ARG A 269 25.65 -14.24 21.54
CA ARG A 269 26.01 -12.83 21.25
C ARG A 269 25.30 -12.33 19.97
N ARG A 270 24.89 -11.05 19.99
CA ARG A 270 24.32 -10.34 18.82
C ARG A 270 25.42 -10.08 17.77
N PRO A 271 25.13 -10.15 16.45
CA PRO A 271 26.01 -9.57 15.43
C PRO A 271 25.93 -8.03 15.49
N SER A 272 27.09 -7.37 15.53
CA SER A 272 27.23 -5.91 15.54
C SER A 272 27.27 -5.31 14.13
N LEU A 273 26.94 -4.01 14.02
CA LEU A 273 26.96 -3.23 12.78
C LEU A 273 28.28 -3.41 12.00
N ALA A 274 28.17 -3.57 10.68
CA ALA A 274 29.28 -3.32 9.76
C ALA A 274 29.45 -1.81 9.55
N VAL A 275 30.63 -1.28 9.88
CA VAL A 275 31.01 0.12 9.68
C VAL A 275 31.43 0.33 8.22
N VAL A 276 30.83 1.30 7.54
CA VAL A 276 31.21 1.71 6.18
C VAL A 276 32.36 2.74 6.27
N PRO A 277 33.49 2.55 5.57
CA PRO A 277 34.58 3.52 5.57
C PRO A 277 34.25 4.79 4.78
N ASP A 278 34.49 5.95 5.41
CA ASP A 278 34.28 7.28 4.85
C ASP A 278 35.38 7.67 3.85
N SER A 279 35.01 8.19 2.67
CA SER A 279 35.94 8.54 1.58
C SER A 279 35.91 10.03 1.29
N ARG A 280 36.81 10.78 1.95
CA ARG A 280 36.96 12.23 1.80
C ARG A 280 37.52 12.61 0.41
N PRO A 281 36.94 13.60 -0.30
CA PRO A 281 37.59 14.21 -1.45
C PRO A 281 38.75 15.12 -0.99
N ARG A 282 39.86 15.11 -1.76
CA ARG A 282 41.03 15.96 -1.48
C ARG A 282 40.83 17.35 -2.09
N VAL A 283 41.04 18.39 -1.27
CA VAL A 283 41.21 19.78 -1.72
C VAL A 283 42.54 19.90 -2.47
N ARG A 284 42.54 20.73 -3.53
CA ARG A 284 43.75 21.15 -4.25
C ARG A 284 43.80 22.67 -4.26
N GLU A 285 44.81 23.23 -3.61
CA GLU A 285 45.24 24.62 -3.76
C GLU A 285 46.66 24.61 -4.30
N ASP A 286 46.92 25.35 -5.39
CA ASP A 286 47.92 26.43 -5.32
C ASP A 286 47.65 27.49 -6.43
N SER A 287 48.04 28.69 -6.06
CA SER A 287 47.90 30.06 -6.56
C SER A 287 48.40 30.35 -7.99
N GLY A 288 47.94 31.46 -8.60
CA GLY A 288 48.60 32.02 -9.81
C GLY A 288 47.92 33.14 -10.61
N ALA A 289 47.97 34.39 -10.11
CA ALA A 289 48.02 35.68 -10.85
C ALA A 289 47.30 35.92 -12.21
N ARG A 290 46.27 36.80 -12.16
CA ARG A 290 46.18 38.16 -12.80
C ARG A 290 46.60 38.43 -14.29
N VAL A 291 45.69 39.17 -14.97
CA VAL A 291 45.88 40.35 -15.88
C VAL A 291 45.81 40.16 -17.43
N ALA A 292 44.74 40.76 -17.99
CA ALA A 292 44.61 41.62 -19.19
C ALA A 292 44.71 41.13 -20.67
N ASP A 293 43.77 41.72 -21.45
CA ASP A 293 43.85 42.32 -22.81
C ASP A 293 44.02 41.51 -24.11
N SER A 294 43.58 42.20 -25.19
CA SER A 294 43.51 41.85 -26.63
C SER A 294 42.57 40.69 -26.99
N GLU A 295 41.50 40.88 -27.78
CA GLU A 295 41.33 41.53 -29.11
C GLU A 295 41.89 40.76 -30.31
N ASP A 296 41.03 40.70 -31.33
CA ASP A 296 41.31 40.64 -32.77
C ASP A 296 41.36 39.27 -33.50
N SER A 297 41.15 39.37 -34.82
CA SER A 297 41.14 38.35 -35.88
C SER A 297 39.82 37.60 -36.15
N ALA A 298 39.06 38.20 -37.05
CA ALA A 298 38.23 37.55 -38.09
C ALA A 298 38.99 36.36 -38.77
N ASP A 299 38.37 35.43 -39.50
CA ASP A 299 37.67 35.71 -40.75
C ASP A 299 36.93 34.49 -41.37
N ASP A 300 35.93 34.81 -42.21
CA ASP A 300 35.40 34.08 -43.38
C ASP A 300 35.24 32.52 -43.34
N ARG A 301 33.97 32.03 -43.42
CA ARG A 301 33.36 31.49 -44.68
C ARG A 301 31.97 30.85 -44.53
N ARG A 302 30.96 31.60 -45.02
CA ARG A 302 30.07 31.22 -46.14
C ARG A 302 29.52 29.76 -46.19
N GLY A 303 28.20 29.58 -45.95
CA GLY A 303 27.58 28.24 -46.14
C GLY A 303 26.06 28.11 -45.94
N GLU A 304 25.24 29.10 -46.27
CA GLU A 304 23.77 28.99 -46.16
C GLU A 304 23.18 28.01 -47.20
N GLN A 305 22.39 27.01 -46.76
CA GLN A 305 21.38 26.36 -47.63
C GLN A 305 20.30 25.59 -46.84
N ARG A 306 19.04 25.86 -47.18
CA ARG A 306 17.80 25.26 -46.60
C ARG A 306 17.40 23.94 -47.30
N PRO A 307 16.46 23.15 -46.74
CA PRO A 307 16.20 21.77 -47.17
C PRO A 307 15.41 21.64 -48.49
N PRO A 308 15.39 20.45 -49.12
CA PRO A 308 14.76 20.23 -50.43
C PRO A 308 13.28 19.81 -50.40
N GLU A 309 12.57 20.28 -51.43
CA GLU A 309 11.16 20.16 -51.80
C GLU A 309 11.09 20.42 -53.33
N VAL A 310 10.26 19.84 -54.21
CA VAL A 310 9.19 18.81 -54.16
C VAL A 310 9.29 17.99 -55.47
N ARG A 311 8.74 16.76 -55.58
CA ARG A 311 8.05 16.39 -56.84
C ARG A 311 6.97 15.29 -56.76
N ASP A 312 5.95 15.51 -57.60
CA ASP A 312 4.62 14.89 -57.66
C ASP A 312 4.47 13.81 -58.77
N GLU A 313 3.20 13.55 -59.13
CA GLU A 313 2.65 12.65 -60.18
C GLU A 313 2.40 11.21 -59.65
N ASP A 314 1.18 10.63 -59.72
CA ASP A 314 0.18 10.73 -60.80
C ASP A 314 -1.32 10.65 -60.36
N GLU A 315 -2.23 10.93 -61.30
CA GLU A 315 -3.67 11.19 -61.10
C GLU A 315 -4.59 9.94 -60.89
N ARG A 316 -5.72 10.13 -60.18
CA ARG A 316 -7.07 9.80 -60.74
C ARG A 316 -8.26 10.35 -59.95
N SER A 317 -9.23 10.85 -60.70
CA SER A 317 -10.54 11.40 -60.32
C SER A 317 -11.55 10.31 -59.92
N ASP A 318 -12.58 10.68 -59.13
CA ASP A 318 -13.99 10.65 -59.57
C ASP A 318 -14.94 11.23 -58.50
N GLU A 319 -15.49 12.39 -58.87
CA GLU A 319 -16.84 12.94 -58.67
C GLU A 319 -17.56 12.97 -57.31
N VAL A 320 -17.96 14.20 -56.94
CA VAL A 320 -18.96 14.54 -55.92
C VAL A 320 -20.10 15.31 -56.61
N PRO A 321 -21.38 14.90 -56.49
CA PRO A 321 -22.50 15.74 -56.88
C PRO A 321 -22.91 16.67 -55.72
N ALA A 322 -23.03 17.96 -56.02
CA ALA A 322 -23.47 18.98 -55.07
C ALA A 322 -24.99 19.28 -55.19
N ALA A 323 -25.49 19.98 -54.18
CA ALA A 323 -26.81 20.63 -54.06
C ALA A 323 -28.04 19.72 -53.85
N LEU A 324 -28.67 19.89 -52.68
CA LEU A 324 -30.05 20.38 -52.60
C LEU A 324 -30.29 21.20 -51.30
N SER A 325 -30.96 22.33 -51.49
CA SER A 325 -31.91 23.01 -50.59
C SER A 325 -31.59 23.26 -49.10
N ARG A 326 -31.30 24.53 -48.85
CA ARG A 326 -31.54 25.30 -47.62
C ARG A 326 -33.04 25.30 -47.24
N GLU A 327 -33.42 24.77 -46.08
CA GLU A 327 -34.61 25.20 -45.32
C GLU A 327 -34.57 24.77 -43.84
N GLU A 328 -35.05 25.69 -42.99
CA GLU A 328 -35.50 25.59 -41.58
C GLU A 328 -34.71 24.78 -40.52
N ALA A 329 -34.20 25.52 -39.52
CA ALA A 329 -33.81 25.00 -38.22
C ALA A 329 -34.94 25.25 -37.18
N PRO A 330 -35.28 24.28 -36.31
CA PRO A 330 -36.14 24.53 -35.15
C PRO A 330 -35.33 25.07 -33.96
N GLU A 331 -35.90 26.06 -33.27
CA GLU A 331 -35.25 26.81 -32.19
C GLU A 331 -35.03 25.99 -30.89
N GLN A 332 -33.98 26.34 -30.14
CA GLN A 332 -33.83 25.94 -28.74
C GLN A 332 -34.75 26.79 -27.84
N PRO A 333 -35.63 26.20 -27.00
CA PRO A 333 -36.39 26.96 -26.02
C PRO A 333 -35.56 27.21 -24.75
N GLY A 334 -34.63 28.17 -24.82
CA GLY A 334 -33.98 28.77 -23.64
C GLY A 334 -34.88 29.82 -22.99
N GLY A 335 -35.73 29.41 -22.03
CA GLY A 335 -36.64 30.32 -21.30
C GLY A 335 -36.00 30.99 -20.08
N PRO A 336 -36.23 32.29 -19.83
CA PRO A 336 -35.57 33.03 -18.75
C PRO A 336 -36.30 32.92 -17.39
N PHE A 337 -35.52 33.17 -16.33
CA PHE A 337 -35.93 33.61 -14.99
C PHE A 337 -37.44 33.85 -14.75
N HIS A 338 -38.10 32.97 -13.99
CA HIS A 338 -39.45 33.22 -13.49
C HIS A 338 -39.45 34.20 -12.29
N PRO A 339 -40.08 35.39 -12.39
CA PRO A 339 -40.23 36.29 -11.25
C PRO A 339 -41.44 35.85 -10.40
N GLY A 340 -41.24 34.93 -9.46
CA GLY A 340 -42.36 34.44 -8.63
C GLY A 340 -42.05 33.57 -7.42
N PHE A 341 -40.89 32.92 -7.34
CA PHE A 341 -40.57 32.05 -6.20
C PHE A 341 -40.06 32.85 -4.99
N ARG A 342 -40.90 32.97 -3.95
CA ARG A 342 -40.46 33.39 -2.61
C ARG A 342 -40.00 32.15 -1.82
N PRO A 343 -38.86 32.18 -1.11
CA PRO A 343 -38.50 31.12 -0.18
C PRO A 343 -39.47 31.07 1.00
N TYR A 344 -39.82 29.85 1.41
CA TYR A 344 -40.74 29.57 2.51
C TYR A 344 -40.13 29.97 3.87
N GLN A 345 -40.72 30.94 4.57
CA GLN A 345 -40.40 31.22 5.97
C GLN A 345 -41.29 30.37 6.89
N GLY A 346 -40.72 29.31 7.45
CA GLY A 346 -41.35 28.55 8.54
C GLY A 346 -41.28 29.31 9.88
N PRO A 347 -42.18 29.02 10.83
CA PRO A 347 -42.24 29.72 12.11
C PRO A 347 -41.04 29.38 13.02
N VAL A 348 -40.53 30.39 13.71
CA VAL A 348 -39.48 30.25 14.75
C VAL A 348 -40.13 29.77 16.06
N PRO A 349 -39.61 28.73 16.73
CA PRO A 349 -40.07 28.33 18.06
C PRO A 349 -39.86 29.43 19.11
N LYS A 350 -40.72 29.45 20.13
CA LYS A 350 -40.58 30.30 21.32
C LYS A 350 -39.82 29.59 22.43
#